data_AF-A0A2D4ST93-F1
#
_entry.id   AF-A0A2D4ST93-F1
#
_cell.length_a   1.000
_cell.length_b   1.000
_cell.length_c   1.000
_cell.angle_alpha   90.00
_cell.angle_beta   90.00
_cell.angle_gamma   90.00
#
_symmetry.space_group_name_H-M   'P 1'
#
loop_
_entity.id
_entity.type
_entity.pdbx_description
1 polymer ?
#
loop_
_entity_poly.entity_id
_entity_poly.type
_entity_poly.pdbx_seq_one_letter_code
_entity_poly.pdbx_strand_id
1 'polypeptide(L)'
;MILFYKSSSTGKKMSSQNSLGLLKDLANALGQQLFFWGCAVVHSRGNLLCEFGLERTKTEDATGSSCYRTTYKNDIVELHGLCVGRYSLQTPSFFYTRQYRRCWVYEDSTPPLPGNYDDSLINKKSLSKIEAASRSFLEWWLEYESWIESTTSPDYRKKCFQSFRSLPKSKHWLPPNEALSWLRQYMDSPKSVPRAKNWKKLSMPKPKSRTFKNIRYTP
;
A
#
# COMPACT_ATOMS: atom_id res chain seq x y z
N MET A 1 -19.19 26.96 45.22
CA MET A 1 -18.08 27.52 44.42
C MET A 1 -17.44 26.36 43.67
N ILE A 2 -17.83 26.12 42.41
CA ILE A 2 -17.42 24.95 41.62
C ILE A 2 -16.33 25.39 40.65
N LEU A 3 -15.12 24.84 40.81
CA LEU A 3 -13.98 25.09 39.93
C LEU A 3 -14.12 24.27 38.64
N PHE A 4 -14.34 24.94 37.52
CA PHE A 4 -14.24 24.33 36.20
C PHE A 4 -12.78 24.25 35.78
N TYR A 5 -12.23 23.04 35.74
CA TYR A 5 -10.97 22.75 35.05
C TYR A 5 -11.20 22.84 33.53
N LYS A 6 -10.73 23.93 32.91
CA LYS A 6 -10.56 24.00 31.45
C LYS A 6 -9.41 23.07 31.06
N SER A 7 -9.75 21.89 30.53
CA SER A 7 -8.80 21.04 29.83
C SER A 7 -8.46 21.69 28.47
N SER A 8 -7.29 22.31 28.40
CA SER A 8 -6.73 22.85 27.16
C SER A 8 -6.25 21.70 26.27
N SER A 9 -7.12 21.20 25.39
CA SER A 9 -6.75 20.27 24.34
C SER A 9 -6.02 21.01 23.21
N THR A 10 -4.70 21.17 23.33
CA THR A 10 -3.82 21.55 22.21
C THR A 10 -3.60 20.35 21.29
N GLY A 11 -4.68 19.87 20.68
CA GLY A 11 -4.64 18.93 19.57
C GLY A 11 -4.03 19.60 18.35
N LYS A 12 -2.71 19.54 18.24
CA LYS A 12 -1.94 20.03 17.10
C LYS A 12 -2.59 19.50 15.81
N LYS A 13 -3.22 20.39 15.03
CA LYS A 13 -3.70 20.12 13.66
C LYS A 13 -2.52 19.53 12.90
N MET A 14 -2.49 18.22 12.75
CA MET A 14 -1.62 17.56 11.80
C MET A 14 -1.93 18.20 10.45
N SER A 15 -0.96 18.86 9.83
CA SER A 15 -1.25 19.63 8.62
C SER A 15 -1.83 18.66 7.59
N SER A 16 -3.00 18.99 7.04
CA SER A 16 -3.69 18.20 6.02
C SER A 16 -2.77 17.82 4.85
N GLN A 17 -1.72 18.61 4.64
CA GLN A 17 -0.66 18.39 3.66
C GLN A 17 0.17 17.12 3.91
N ASN A 18 0.41 16.72 5.17
CA ASN A 18 1.17 15.50 5.45
C ASN A 18 0.35 14.24 5.11
N SER A 19 -0.91 14.14 5.56
CA SER A 19 -1.80 13.01 5.26
C SER A 19 -2.02 12.81 3.77
N LEU A 20 -2.25 13.88 2.99
CA LEU A 20 -2.34 13.77 1.54
C LEU A 20 -1.06 13.21 0.92
N GLY A 21 0.09 13.64 1.45
CA GLY A 21 1.39 13.12 1.06
C GLY A 21 1.54 11.62 1.31
N LEU A 22 1.13 11.15 2.48
CA LEU A 22 1.19 9.74 2.86
C LEU A 22 0.25 8.88 2.03
N LEU A 23 -0.98 9.33 1.77
CA LEU A 23 -1.92 8.64 0.89
C LEU A 23 -1.40 8.54 -0.55
N LYS A 24 -0.67 9.54 -1.02
CA LYS A 24 0.02 9.48 -2.32
C LYS A 24 1.16 8.45 -2.30
N ASP A 25 1.89 8.33 -1.20
CA ASP A 25 2.94 7.32 -1.05
C ASP A 25 2.34 5.91 -1.01
N LEU A 26 1.25 5.71 -0.27
CA LEU A 26 0.47 4.46 -0.27
C LEU A 26 -0.07 4.11 -1.66
N ALA A 27 -0.60 5.09 -2.41
CA ALA A 27 -1.07 4.87 -3.77
C ALA A 27 0.06 4.46 -4.74
N ASN A 28 1.29 4.93 -4.49
CA ASN A 28 2.47 4.44 -5.23
C ASN A 28 2.84 3.01 -4.81
N ALA A 29 2.74 2.69 -3.52
CA ALA A 29 2.94 1.35 -2.99
C ALA A 29 1.99 0.36 -3.66
N LEU A 30 0.69 0.66 -3.70
CA LEU A 30 -0.33 -0.17 -4.36
C LEU A 30 -0.08 -0.35 -5.85
N GLY A 31 0.38 0.70 -6.54
CA GLY A 31 0.74 0.59 -7.95
C GLY A 31 1.88 -0.40 -8.20
N GLN A 32 2.88 -0.45 -7.31
CA GLN A 32 3.93 -1.48 -7.34
C GLN A 32 3.40 -2.85 -6.90
N GLN A 33 2.55 -2.88 -5.88
CA GLN A 33 1.98 -4.11 -5.34
C GLN A 33 1.09 -4.85 -6.35
N LEU A 34 0.33 -4.13 -7.17
CA LEU A 34 -0.42 -4.71 -8.29
C LEU A 34 0.47 -5.55 -9.22
N PHE A 35 1.70 -5.09 -9.47
CA PHE A 35 2.66 -5.89 -10.23
C PHE A 35 3.12 -7.12 -9.45
N PHE A 36 3.36 -6.99 -8.14
CA PHE A 36 3.75 -8.11 -7.27
C PHE A 36 2.67 -9.18 -7.14
N TRP A 37 1.39 -8.80 -7.10
CA TRP A 37 0.28 -9.74 -7.21
C TRP A 37 0.22 -10.37 -8.61
N GLY A 38 0.52 -9.61 -9.68
CA GLY A 38 0.69 -10.17 -11.02
C GLY A 38 1.76 -11.28 -11.06
N CYS A 39 2.92 -11.07 -10.43
CA CYS A 39 3.94 -12.12 -10.29
C CYS A 39 3.42 -13.34 -9.50
N ALA A 40 2.63 -13.11 -8.46
CA ALA A 40 2.05 -14.17 -7.63
C ALA A 40 1.05 -15.04 -8.40
N VAL A 41 0.30 -14.45 -9.33
CA VAL A 41 -0.64 -15.17 -10.22
C VAL A 41 0.08 -16.12 -11.18
N VAL A 42 1.25 -15.74 -11.67
CA VAL A 42 2.04 -16.53 -12.66
C VAL A 42 3.21 -17.26 -12.03
N HIS A 43 3.17 -17.49 -10.72
CA HIS A 43 4.26 -18.15 -9.99
C HIS A 43 4.41 -19.61 -10.45
N SER A 44 5.64 -20.13 -10.46
CA SER A 44 5.96 -21.44 -11.06
C SER A 44 5.28 -22.64 -10.38
N ARG A 45 4.89 -22.49 -9.11
CA ARG A 45 4.15 -23.52 -8.36
C ARG A 45 2.64 -23.46 -8.55
N GLY A 46 2.12 -22.42 -9.19
CA GLY A 46 0.68 -22.15 -9.23
C GLY A 46 0.35 -20.73 -8.84
N ASN A 47 -0.94 -20.46 -8.67
CA ASN A 47 -1.44 -19.13 -8.34
C ASN A 47 -1.38 -18.91 -6.82
N LEU A 48 -0.39 -18.15 -6.36
CA LEU A 48 -0.19 -17.90 -4.93
C LEU A 48 -1.33 -17.09 -4.30
N LEU A 49 -2.12 -16.33 -5.07
CA LEU A 49 -3.32 -15.68 -4.51
C LEU A 49 -4.38 -16.72 -4.16
N CYS A 50 -4.57 -17.71 -5.02
CA CYS A 50 -5.48 -18.82 -4.75
C CYS A 50 -4.99 -19.69 -3.59
N GLU A 51 -3.69 -19.97 -3.53
CA GLU A 51 -3.10 -20.71 -2.40
C GLU A 51 -3.27 -19.97 -1.07
N PHE A 52 -3.27 -18.63 -1.06
CA PHE A 52 -3.57 -17.84 0.14
C PHE A 52 -5.06 -17.83 0.53
N GLY A 53 -5.95 -18.31 -0.35
CA GLY A 53 -7.40 -18.36 -0.09
C GLY A 53 -8.23 -17.34 -0.86
N LEU A 54 -7.72 -16.78 -1.96
CA LEU A 54 -8.53 -15.96 -2.87
C LEU A 54 -9.17 -16.82 -3.97
N GLU A 55 -10.46 -16.62 -4.17
CA GLU A 55 -11.18 -17.21 -5.28
C GLU A 55 -11.00 -16.37 -6.54
N ARG A 56 -10.67 -17.05 -7.64
CA ARG A 56 -10.51 -16.41 -8.94
C ARG A 56 -11.84 -16.42 -9.68
N THR A 57 -12.37 -15.24 -9.98
CA THR A 57 -13.58 -15.08 -10.79
C THR A 57 -13.21 -14.54 -12.17
N LYS A 58 -13.84 -15.10 -13.21
CA LYS A 58 -13.81 -14.49 -14.55
C LYS A 58 -14.81 -13.34 -14.56
N THR A 59 -14.34 -12.14 -14.83
CA THR A 59 -15.20 -10.99 -15.12
C THR A 59 -15.73 -11.18 -16.54
N GLU A 60 -17.04 -11.40 -16.69
CA GLU A 60 -17.69 -11.61 -17.99
C GLU A 60 -17.50 -10.42 -18.94
N ASP A 61 -17.41 -9.20 -18.37
CA ASP A 61 -17.40 -7.94 -19.13
C ASP A 61 -16.05 -7.21 -19.20
N ALA A 62 -15.00 -7.73 -18.57
CA ALA A 62 -13.67 -7.11 -18.57
C ALA A 62 -12.69 -7.94 -19.38
N THR A 63 -12.41 -7.50 -20.61
CA THR A 63 -11.35 -8.08 -21.44
C THR A 63 -9.99 -7.96 -20.74
N GLY A 64 -9.44 -9.10 -20.29
CA GLY A 64 -7.99 -9.27 -20.10
C GLY A 64 -7.45 -9.37 -18.66
N SER A 65 -8.25 -9.25 -17.60
CA SER A 65 -7.75 -9.52 -16.23
C SER A 65 -8.78 -10.20 -15.34
N SER A 66 -8.33 -11.22 -14.60
CA SER A 66 -9.16 -11.92 -13.62
C SER A 66 -9.34 -11.09 -12.35
N CYS A 67 -10.49 -11.28 -11.70
CA CYS A 67 -10.78 -10.77 -10.37
C CYS A 67 -10.42 -11.83 -9.33
N TYR A 68 -9.85 -11.41 -8.20
CA TYR A 68 -9.54 -12.28 -7.06
C TYR A 68 -10.24 -11.75 -5.82
N ARG A 69 -11.01 -12.60 -5.16
CA ARG A 69 -11.85 -12.19 -4.03
C ARG A 69 -11.68 -13.13 -2.85
N THR A 70 -11.74 -12.58 -1.64
CA THR A 70 -11.84 -13.39 -0.41
C THR A 70 -12.66 -12.64 0.63
N THR A 71 -13.16 -13.38 1.62
CA THR A 71 -13.78 -12.81 2.82
C THR A 71 -12.72 -12.69 3.91
N TYR A 72 -12.56 -11.49 4.46
CA TYR A 72 -11.61 -11.20 5.54
C TYR A 72 -12.29 -10.42 6.66
N LYS A 73 -12.37 -11.01 7.85
CA LYS A 73 -13.05 -10.42 9.03
C LYS A 73 -14.46 -9.89 8.70
N ASN A 74 -15.26 -10.68 7.98
CA ASN A 74 -16.61 -10.34 7.49
C ASN A 74 -16.68 -9.22 6.43
N ASP A 75 -15.54 -8.75 5.92
CA ASP A 75 -15.49 -7.82 4.78
C ASP A 75 -15.08 -8.56 3.51
N ILE A 76 -15.32 -7.95 2.35
CA ILE A 76 -14.84 -8.45 1.06
C ILE A 76 -13.51 -7.78 0.75
N VAL A 77 -12.46 -8.56 0.49
CA VAL A 77 -11.25 -8.05 -0.16
C VAL A 77 -11.28 -8.46 -1.62
N GLU A 78 -11.07 -7.50 -2.51
CA GLU A 78 -11.03 -7.75 -3.95
C GLU A 78 -9.80 -7.13 -4.60
N LEU A 79 -9.16 -7.93 -5.46
CA LEU A 79 -8.02 -7.53 -6.27
C LEU A 79 -8.34 -7.67 -7.75
N HIS A 80 -8.14 -6.58 -8.49
CA HIS A 80 -8.19 -6.56 -9.94
C HIS A 80 -7.05 -5.71 -10.51
N GLY A 81 -6.66 -5.95 -11.77
CA GLY A 81 -5.56 -5.22 -12.41
C GLY A 81 -5.77 -3.70 -12.56
N LEU A 82 -7.01 -3.23 -12.38
CA LEU A 82 -7.43 -1.82 -12.48
C LEU A 82 -7.74 -1.17 -11.12
N CYS A 83 -8.11 -1.97 -10.12
CA CYS A 83 -8.53 -1.48 -8.81
C CYS A 83 -8.39 -2.56 -7.73
N VAL A 84 -8.24 -2.14 -6.47
CA VAL A 84 -8.28 -3.04 -5.32
C VAL A 84 -9.03 -2.37 -4.17
N GLY A 85 -9.61 -3.16 -3.28
CA GLY A 85 -10.34 -2.61 -2.14
C GLY A 85 -10.64 -3.62 -1.05
N ARG A 86 -11.11 -3.08 0.08
CA ARG A 86 -11.76 -3.81 1.17
C ARG A 86 -13.11 -3.17 1.40
N TYR A 87 -14.18 -3.95 1.26
CA TYR A 87 -15.55 -3.47 1.26
C TYR A 87 -16.29 -4.01 2.47
N SER A 88 -16.88 -3.10 3.25
CA SER A 88 -17.43 -3.40 4.56
C SER A 88 -18.86 -2.86 4.67
N LEU A 89 -19.71 -3.58 5.39
CA LEU A 89 -21.04 -3.11 5.79
C LEU A 89 -20.99 -2.21 7.03
N GLN A 90 -19.92 -2.28 7.81
CA GLN A 90 -19.83 -1.69 9.15
C GLN A 90 -18.94 -0.46 9.19
N THR A 91 -17.97 -0.37 8.27
CA THR A 91 -16.97 0.69 8.23
C THR A 91 -16.80 1.22 6.81
N PRO A 92 -16.30 2.45 6.63
CA PRO A 92 -16.06 2.99 5.29
C PRO A 92 -15.13 2.07 4.48
N SER A 93 -15.56 1.67 3.27
CA SER A 93 -14.79 0.78 2.41
C SER A 93 -13.55 1.47 1.84
N PHE A 94 -12.43 0.76 1.79
CA PHE A 94 -11.22 1.23 1.12
C PHE A 94 -11.26 0.90 -0.36
N PHE A 95 -10.88 1.86 -1.19
CA PHE A 95 -10.84 1.68 -2.62
C PHE A 95 -9.67 2.40 -3.27
N TYR A 96 -8.90 1.69 -4.08
CA TYR A 96 -7.81 2.23 -4.89
C TYR A 96 -8.09 2.01 -6.37
N THR A 97 -7.85 3.05 -7.18
CA THR A 97 -7.92 2.96 -8.64
C THR A 97 -6.57 3.22 -9.28
N ARG A 98 -6.17 2.32 -10.19
CA ARG A 98 -4.90 2.39 -10.91
C ARG A 98 -4.87 3.56 -11.90
N GLN A 99 -5.96 3.82 -12.62
CA GLN A 99 -6.05 4.91 -13.60
C GLN A 99 -5.71 6.27 -12.97
N TYR A 100 -6.29 6.56 -11.81
CA TYR A 100 -6.07 7.82 -11.10
C TYR A 100 -4.91 7.76 -10.10
N ARG A 101 -4.37 6.56 -9.83
CA ARG A 101 -3.32 6.28 -8.84
C ARG A 101 -3.65 6.94 -7.50
N ARG A 102 -4.87 6.70 -7.01
CA ARG A 102 -5.42 7.38 -5.85
C ARG A 102 -6.28 6.42 -5.02
N CYS A 103 -6.28 6.69 -3.71
CA CYS A 103 -7.10 6.01 -2.72
C CYS A 103 -8.33 6.85 -2.40
N TRP A 104 -9.42 6.16 -2.11
CA TRP A 104 -10.74 6.71 -1.88
C TRP A 104 -11.43 5.96 -0.75
N VAL A 105 -12.51 6.54 -0.26
CA VAL A 105 -13.55 5.76 0.41
C VAL A 105 -14.63 5.44 -0.61
N TYR A 106 -15.05 4.19 -0.62
CA TYR A 106 -16.22 3.73 -1.37
C TYR A 106 -17.37 3.55 -0.37
N GLU A 107 -18.52 4.15 -0.66
CA GLU A 107 -19.64 4.22 0.29
C GLU A 107 -20.60 3.01 0.16
N ASP A 108 -20.21 1.98 -0.60
CA ASP A 108 -20.89 0.69 -0.70
C ASP A 108 -20.00 -0.45 -0.17
N SER A 109 -20.65 -1.53 0.23
CA SER A 109 -20.08 -2.81 0.65
C SER A 109 -19.90 -3.80 -0.51
N THR A 110 -20.56 -3.56 -1.64
CA THR A 110 -20.39 -4.37 -2.85
C THR A 110 -19.20 -3.83 -3.67
N PRO A 111 -18.24 -4.66 -4.10
CA PRO A 111 -17.15 -4.20 -4.95
C PRO A 111 -17.68 -3.60 -6.28
N PRO A 112 -17.12 -2.46 -6.75
CA PRO A 112 -17.49 -1.88 -8.04
C PRO A 112 -17.02 -2.77 -9.19
N LEU A 113 -17.69 -2.66 -10.34
CA LEU A 113 -17.21 -3.27 -11.57
C LEU A 113 -15.87 -2.64 -11.97
N PRO A 114 -14.78 -3.42 -12.16
CA PRO A 114 -13.50 -2.83 -12.49
C PRO A 114 -13.51 -2.02 -13.78
N GLY A 115 -13.07 -0.76 -13.72
CA GLY A 115 -13.09 0.18 -14.84
C GLY A 115 -14.40 0.97 -15.00
N ASN A 116 -15.47 0.60 -14.28
CA ASN A 116 -16.73 1.33 -14.24
C ASN A 116 -17.08 1.66 -12.79
N TYR A 117 -16.76 2.88 -12.37
CA TYR A 117 -16.90 3.31 -11.00
C TYR A 117 -17.98 4.38 -10.88
N ASP A 118 -19.02 4.10 -10.10
CA ASP A 118 -20.05 5.10 -9.79
C ASP A 118 -19.45 6.21 -8.92
N ASP A 119 -19.34 7.40 -9.51
CA ASP A 119 -18.75 8.58 -8.90
C ASP A 119 -19.56 9.07 -7.68
N SER A 120 -20.85 8.74 -7.58
CA SER A 120 -21.71 9.06 -6.44
C SER A 120 -21.35 8.26 -5.18
N LEU A 121 -20.77 7.07 -5.36
CA LEU A 121 -20.32 6.19 -4.28
C LEU A 121 -18.87 6.46 -3.85
N ILE A 122 -18.17 7.42 -4.49
CA ILE A 122 -16.77 7.73 -4.19
C ILE A 122 -16.67 9.02 -3.36
N ASN A 123 -16.22 8.87 -2.11
CA ASN A 123 -15.92 10.01 -1.26
C ASN A 123 -14.50 10.54 -1.49
N LYS A 124 -14.42 11.66 -2.20
CA LYS A 124 -13.16 12.31 -2.61
C LYS A 124 -12.61 13.31 -1.58
N LYS A 125 -13.39 13.66 -0.55
CA LYS A 125 -13.13 14.86 0.28
C LYS A 125 -12.54 14.53 1.65
N SER A 126 -12.77 13.34 2.19
CA SER A 126 -12.42 13.03 3.58
C SER A 126 -11.09 12.28 3.71
N LEU A 127 -9.97 13.01 3.81
CA LEU A 127 -8.63 12.42 3.99
C LEU A 127 -8.54 11.52 5.23
N SER A 128 -9.19 11.89 6.34
CA SER A 128 -9.18 11.09 7.57
C SER A 128 -9.93 9.78 7.41
N LYS A 129 -11.07 9.77 6.70
CA LYS A 129 -11.79 8.52 6.40
C LYS A 129 -10.98 7.64 5.44
N ILE A 130 -10.32 8.22 4.43
CA ILE A 130 -9.46 7.47 3.50
C ILE A 130 -8.28 6.84 4.27
N GLU A 131 -7.65 7.59 5.19
CA GLU A 131 -6.56 7.08 6.03
C GLU A 131 -7.02 5.98 6.99
N ALA A 132 -8.24 6.06 7.53
CA ALA A 132 -8.79 5.00 8.37
C ALA A 132 -9.10 3.74 7.55
N ALA A 133 -9.80 3.88 6.42
CA ALA A 133 -10.15 2.77 5.54
C ALA A 133 -8.89 2.07 4.97
N SER A 134 -7.87 2.84 4.58
CA SER A 134 -6.63 2.28 4.05
C SER A 134 -5.88 1.42 5.06
N ARG A 135 -5.93 1.79 6.34
CA ARG A 135 -5.36 0.97 7.43
C ARG A 135 -6.11 -0.34 7.56
N SER A 136 -7.44 -0.35 7.50
CA SER A 136 -8.21 -1.60 7.48
C SER A 136 -7.82 -2.52 6.31
N PHE A 137 -7.66 -1.99 5.09
CA PHE A 137 -7.16 -2.81 3.97
C PHE A 137 -5.73 -3.32 4.19
N LEU A 138 -4.87 -2.48 4.78
CA LEU A 138 -3.47 -2.81 4.98
C LEU A 138 -3.25 -3.97 5.98
N GLU A 139 -4.22 -4.26 6.86
CA GLU A 139 -4.13 -5.41 7.78
C GLU A 139 -4.02 -6.71 7.00
N TRP A 140 -4.98 -6.93 6.09
CA TRP A 140 -5.00 -8.08 5.19
C TRP A 140 -3.75 -8.11 4.30
N TRP A 141 -3.34 -6.96 3.78
CA TRP A 141 -2.16 -6.90 2.91
C TRP A 141 -0.88 -7.29 3.66
N LEU A 142 -0.67 -6.81 4.88
CA LEU A 142 0.52 -7.19 5.66
C LEU A 142 0.50 -8.67 6.04
N GLU A 143 -0.67 -9.24 6.32
CA GLU A 143 -0.84 -10.68 6.55
C GLU A 143 -0.46 -11.50 5.31
N TYR A 144 -0.94 -11.09 4.14
CA TYR A 144 -0.55 -11.71 2.86
C TYR A 144 0.95 -11.64 2.60
N GLU A 145 1.60 -10.50 2.89
CA GLU A 145 3.05 -10.37 2.70
C GLU A 145 3.85 -11.25 3.66
N SER A 146 3.39 -11.39 4.91
CA SER A 146 3.98 -12.34 5.87
C SER A 146 3.83 -13.79 5.40
N TRP A 147 2.67 -14.15 4.83
CA TRP A 147 2.48 -15.48 4.23
C TRP A 147 3.37 -15.70 2.99
N ILE A 148 3.56 -14.69 2.13
CA ILE A 148 4.48 -14.78 1.00
C ILE A 148 5.92 -15.01 1.47
N GLU A 149 6.35 -14.30 2.50
CA GLU A 149 7.68 -14.46 3.10
C GLU A 149 7.90 -15.88 3.64
N SER A 150 6.90 -16.49 4.28
CA SER A 150 7.00 -17.85 4.79
C SER A 150 6.88 -18.94 3.72
N THR A 151 6.22 -18.65 2.60
CA THR A 151 5.81 -19.66 1.60
C THR A 151 6.71 -19.65 0.36
N THR A 152 7.52 -18.62 0.16
CA THR A 152 8.39 -18.46 -1.02
C THR A 152 9.87 -18.34 -0.64
N SER A 153 10.77 -18.36 -1.63
CA SER A 153 12.19 -18.14 -1.37
C SER A 153 12.43 -16.71 -0.82
N PRO A 154 13.39 -16.48 0.08
CA PRO A 154 13.68 -15.14 0.62
C PRO A 154 13.95 -14.05 -0.44
N ASP A 155 14.47 -14.44 -1.61
CA ASP A 155 14.73 -13.52 -2.72
C ASP A 155 13.52 -13.26 -3.63
N TYR A 156 12.36 -13.89 -3.39
CA TYR A 156 11.21 -13.84 -4.30
C TYR A 156 10.74 -12.40 -4.55
N ARG A 157 10.46 -11.64 -3.47
CA ARG A 157 10.05 -10.24 -3.58
C ARG A 157 11.13 -9.34 -4.18
N LYS A 158 12.40 -9.64 -3.91
CA LYS A 158 13.54 -8.93 -4.51
C LYS A 158 13.58 -9.14 -6.02
N LYS A 159 13.37 -10.36 -6.51
CA LYS A 159 13.25 -10.68 -7.94
C LYS A 159 12.06 -9.95 -8.57
N CYS A 160 10.87 -9.99 -7.94
CA CYS A 160 9.70 -9.23 -8.41
C CYS A 160 10.02 -7.73 -8.52
N PHE A 161 10.70 -7.15 -7.54
CA PHE A 161 11.09 -5.75 -7.56
C PHE A 161 12.08 -5.42 -8.68
N GLN A 162 13.06 -6.28 -8.92
CA GLN A 162 14.02 -6.13 -10.02
C GLN A 162 13.30 -6.16 -11.38
N SER A 163 12.40 -7.12 -11.59
CA SER A 163 11.57 -7.22 -12.80
C SER A 163 10.67 -5.99 -12.96
N PHE A 164 10.07 -5.49 -11.88
CA PHE A 164 9.27 -4.26 -11.95
C PHE A 164 10.10 -3.06 -12.37
N ARG A 165 11.29 -2.90 -11.78
CA ARG A 165 12.21 -1.79 -12.04
C ARG A 165 12.75 -1.81 -13.47
N SER A 166 12.87 -2.98 -14.11
CA SER A 166 13.31 -3.07 -15.51
C SER A 166 12.23 -2.71 -16.53
N LEU A 167 10.96 -2.62 -16.12
CA LEU A 167 9.89 -2.26 -17.05
C LEU A 167 9.98 -0.79 -17.49
N PRO A 168 9.78 -0.50 -18.78
CA PRO A 168 9.69 0.87 -19.28
C PRO A 168 8.58 1.64 -18.55
N LYS A 169 8.85 2.90 -18.20
CA LYS A 169 7.90 3.80 -17.51
C LYS A 169 7.48 3.33 -16.11
N SER A 170 8.09 2.27 -15.55
CA SER A 170 7.83 1.86 -14.18
C SER A 170 8.21 2.98 -13.20
N LYS A 171 7.30 3.26 -12.25
CA LYS A 171 7.54 4.22 -11.16
C LYS A 171 7.69 3.44 -9.87
N HIS A 172 8.86 2.82 -9.70
CA HIS A 172 9.20 2.08 -8.49
C HIS A 172 9.22 2.99 -7.27
N TRP A 173 8.69 2.49 -6.15
CA TRP A 173 8.48 3.27 -4.94
C TRP A 173 9.62 3.05 -3.94
N LEU A 174 9.56 1.96 -3.18
CA LEU A 174 10.56 1.48 -2.24
C LEU A 174 10.89 0.01 -2.55
N PRO A 175 12.13 -0.46 -2.30
CA PRO A 175 12.42 -1.89 -2.32
C PRO A 175 11.61 -2.64 -1.24
N PRO A 176 11.45 -3.97 -1.35
CA PRO A 176 10.47 -4.71 -0.55
C PRO A 176 10.60 -4.55 0.97
N ASN A 177 11.81 -4.64 1.53
CA ASN A 177 12.00 -4.60 2.97
C ASN A 177 11.68 -3.21 3.54
N GLU A 178 12.13 -2.16 2.84
CA GLU A 178 11.82 -0.77 3.19
C GLU A 178 10.34 -0.45 2.98
N ALA A 179 9.72 -0.99 1.94
CA ALA A 179 8.29 -0.85 1.67
C ALA A 179 7.46 -1.44 2.82
N LEU A 180 7.74 -2.68 3.25
CA LEU A 180 7.03 -3.31 4.37
C LEU A 180 7.26 -2.56 5.69
N SER A 181 8.49 -2.09 5.93
CA SER A 181 8.81 -1.30 7.12
C SER A 181 8.04 0.02 7.15
N TRP A 182 7.96 0.70 5.99
CA TRP A 182 7.17 1.92 5.85
C TRP A 182 5.68 1.66 6.06
N LEU A 183 5.13 0.59 5.47
CA LEU A 183 3.72 0.21 5.60
C LEU A 183 3.35 -0.13 7.04
N ARG A 184 4.19 -0.88 7.76
CA ARG A 184 4.00 -1.15 9.19
C ARG A 184 3.98 0.14 10.01
N GLN A 185 4.92 1.06 9.77
CA GLN A 185 4.90 2.34 10.49
C GLN A 185 3.70 3.22 10.10
N TYR A 186 3.26 3.18 8.84
CA TYR A 186 2.03 3.86 8.41
C TYR A 186 0.79 3.27 9.10
N MET A 187 0.74 1.94 9.28
CA MET A 187 -0.31 1.26 10.04
C MET A 187 -0.35 1.71 11.50
N ASP A 188 0.81 1.68 12.17
CA ASP A 188 0.89 1.87 13.61
C ASP A 188 0.82 3.34 14.02
N SER A 189 1.48 4.21 13.25
CA SER A 189 1.69 5.61 13.60
C SER A 189 1.80 6.50 12.36
N PRO A 190 0.68 6.71 11.62
CA PRO A 190 0.67 7.51 10.39
C PRO A 190 1.11 8.96 10.63
N LYS A 191 1.01 9.46 11.86
CA LYS A 191 1.43 10.83 12.21
C LYS A 191 2.94 11.01 12.22
N SER A 192 3.71 9.94 12.49
CA SER A 192 5.16 9.98 12.64
C SER A 192 5.91 9.40 11.44
N VAL A 193 5.23 8.66 10.56
CA VAL A 193 5.88 8.07 9.39
C VAL A 193 6.33 9.18 8.43
N PRO A 194 7.62 9.25 8.08
CA PRO A 194 8.09 10.22 7.10
C PRO A 194 7.62 9.80 5.69
N ARG A 195 7.52 10.80 4.80
CA ARG A 195 7.30 10.57 3.36
C ARG A 195 8.30 9.54 2.83
N ALA A 196 7.87 8.66 1.94
CA ALA A 196 8.71 7.56 1.41
C ALA A 196 10.01 8.06 0.74
N LYS A 197 9.98 9.23 0.10
CA LYS A 197 11.18 9.87 -0.46
C LYS A 197 12.24 10.22 0.60
N ASN A 198 11.82 10.45 1.84
CA ASN A 198 12.69 10.73 2.98
C ASN A 198 13.10 9.42 3.69
N TRP A 199 12.32 8.35 3.56
CA TRP A 199 12.64 7.03 4.09
C TRP A 199 13.98 6.49 3.59
N LYS A 200 14.23 6.63 2.28
CA LYS A 200 15.50 6.20 1.63
C LYS A 200 16.73 6.87 2.24
N LYS A 201 16.59 8.08 2.78
CA LYS A 201 17.70 8.82 3.40
C LYS A 201 18.02 8.34 4.81
N LEU A 202 17.05 7.77 5.50
CA LEU A 202 17.18 7.26 6.86
C LEU A 202 17.66 5.80 6.90
N SER A 203 17.31 5.02 5.87
CA SER A 203 17.62 3.59 5.75
C SER A 203 18.98 3.29 5.12
N MET A 204 19.62 4.26 4.47
CA MET A 204 20.97 4.10 3.91
C MET A 204 22.02 4.49 4.96
N PRO A 205 22.97 3.61 5.34
CA PRO A 205 24.12 4.04 6.12
C PRO A 205 24.84 5.14 5.34
N LYS A 206 25.07 6.30 5.99
CA LYS A 206 25.86 7.38 5.38
C LYS A 206 27.19 6.76 4.92
N PRO A 207 27.62 6.95 3.66
CA PRO A 207 28.93 6.51 3.24
C PRO A 207 29.94 7.14 4.21
N LYS A 208 30.74 6.31 4.88
CA LYS A 208 31.86 6.80 5.69
C LYS A 208 32.64 7.73 4.79
N SER A 209 32.74 9.01 5.17
CA SER A 209 33.52 9.97 4.43
C SER A 209 34.91 9.35 4.24
N ARG A 210 35.31 9.13 2.98
CA ARG A 210 36.67 8.75 2.67
C ARG A 210 37.55 9.90 3.16
N THR A 211 38.12 9.74 4.35
CA THR A 211 39.24 10.56 4.79
C THR A 211 40.38 10.18 3.84
N PHE A 212 40.58 10.98 2.80
CA PHE A 212 41.80 10.90 2.00
C PHE A 212 42.96 11.23 2.93
N LYS A 213 43.60 10.20 3.49
CA LYS A 213 44.95 10.36 4.03
C LYS A 213 45.84 10.62 2.83
N ASN A 214 46.27 11.87 2.68
CA ASN A 214 47.35 12.25 1.77
C ASN A 214 48.59 11.44 2.15
N ILE A 215 48.85 10.36 1.42
CA ILE A 215 50.13 9.66 1.46
C ILE A 215 51.10 10.57 0.70
N ARG A 216 51.91 11.32 1.44
CA ARG A 216 53.08 11.99 0.89
C ARG A 216 54.11 10.91 0.60
N TYR A 217 54.44 10.72 -0.67
CA TYR A 217 55.68 10.07 -1.05
C TYR A 217 56.82 11.06 -0.76
N THR A 218 57.69 10.70 0.19
CA THR A 218 59.02 11.30 0.28
C THR A 218 59.97 10.57 -0.68
N PRO A 219 60.92 11.28 -1.30
CA PRO A 219 61.79 10.79 -2.36
C PRO A 219 62.75 9.70 -1.91
#